data_AF-A0A2N9LZ92-F1
#
_entry.id   AF-A0A2N9LZ92-F1
#
_cell.length_a   1.000
_cell.length_b   1.000
_cell.length_c   1.000
_cell.angle_alpha   90.00
_cell.angle_beta   90.00
_cell.angle_gamma   90.00
#
_symmetry.space_group_name_H-M   'P 1'
#
loop_
_entity.id
_entity.type
_entity.pdbx_description
1 polymer ?
#
loop_
_entity_poly.entity_id
_entity_poly.type
_entity_poly.pdbx_seq_one_letter_code
_entity_poly.pdbx_strand_id
1 'polypeptide(L)'
;MTSTLRYGLGISVAVCVFGIANYFNLSRHVTCHDCFFQYGVPFTFFREGGEGGYAGIGGIAWSGVAGNVLVVVAGGTVLGWIWNRVSKRISS
;
A
#
# COMPACT_ATOMS: atom_id res chain seq x y z
N MET A 1 -3.29 10.63 -26.11
CA MET A 1 -2.93 10.53 -24.67
C MET A 1 -1.45 10.23 -24.55
N THR A 2 -0.66 11.14 -23.95
CA THR A 2 0.80 10.99 -23.84
C THR A 2 1.18 9.84 -22.91
N SER A 3 2.32 9.19 -23.16
CA SER A 3 2.78 8.06 -22.35
C SER A 3 2.95 8.42 -20.87
N THR A 4 3.38 9.65 -20.56
CA THR A 4 3.51 10.18 -19.20
C THR A 4 2.20 10.17 -18.43
N LEU A 5 1.08 10.55 -19.08
CA LEU A 5 -0.23 10.57 -18.44
C LEU A 5 -0.72 9.17 -18.07
N ARG A 6 -0.37 8.15 -18.86
CA ARG A 6 -0.72 6.75 -18.62
C ARG A 6 0.02 6.16 -17.42
N TYR A 7 1.32 6.46 -17.28
CA TYR A 7 2.08 6.06 -16.09
C TYR A 7 1.61 6.80 -14.84
N GLY A 8 1.31 8.10 -14.96
CA GLY A 8 0.72 8.88 -13.86
C GLY A 8 -0.58 8.25 -13.35
N LEU A 9 -1.50 7.91 -14.24
CA LEU A 9 -2.75 7.22 -13.88
C LEU A 9 -2.50 5.85 -13.25
N GLY A 10 -1.57 5.06 -13.79
CA GLY A 10 -1.22 3.75 -13.21
C GLY A 10 -0.72 3.85 -11.77
N ILE A 11 0.13 4.83 -11.48
CA ILE A 11 0.61 5.10 -10.12
C ILE A 11 -0.54 5.58 -9.23
N SER A 12 -1.36 6.52 -9.68
CA SER A 12 -2.50 7.01 -8.90
C SER A 12 -3.47 5.90 -8.53
N VAL A 13 -3.78 4.99 -9.47
CA VAL A 13 -4.63 3.82 -9.21
C VAL A 13 -4.00 2.90 -8.16
N ALA A 14 -2.70 2.61 -8.29
CA ALA A 14 -1.99 1.78 -7.32
C ALA A 14 -2.02 2.42 -5.91
N VAL A 15 -1.73 3.72 -5.80
CA VAL A 15 -1.81 4.47 -4.54
C VAL A 15 -3.21 4.37 -3.93
N CYS A 16 -4.27 4.58 -4.72
CA CYS A 16 -5.65 4.48 -4.23
C CYS A 16 -5.97 3.08 -3.72
N VAL A 17 -5.64 2.02 -4.47
CA VAL A 17 -5.94 0.64 -4.09
C VAL A 17 -5.22 0.26 -2.79
N PHE A 18 -3.91 0.50 -2.71
CA PHE A 18 -3.15 0.18 -1.50
C PHE A 18 -3.53 1.10 -0.34
N GLY A 19 -3.82 2.38 -0.58
CA GLY A 19 -4.29 3.31 0.44
C GLY A 19 -5.61 2.86 1.07
N ILE A 20 -6.59 2.46 0.25
CA ILE A 20 -7.88 1.94 0.72
C ILE A 20 -7.68 0.65 1.52
N ALA A 21 -6.86 -0.29 1.01
CA ALA A 21 -6.58 -1.53 1.71
C ALA A 21 -5.94 -1.30 3.09
N ASN A 22 -5.00 -0.35 3.18
CA ASN A 22 -4.37 0.04 4.44
C ASN A 22 -5.34 0.78 5.36
N TYR A 23 -6.25 1.60 4.84
CA TYR A 23 -7.29 2.28 5.62
C TYR A 23 -8.23 1.28 6.30
N PHE A 24 -8.72 0.27 5.56
CA PHE A 24 -9.56 -0.79 6.15
C PHE A 24 -8.79 -1.63 7.17
N ASN A 25 -7.51 -1.90 6.92
CA ASN A 25 -6.65 -2.64 7.85
C ASN A 25 -6.46 -1.87 9.17
N LEU A 26 -6.22 -0.56 9.12
CA LEU A 26 -6.10 0.32 10.29
C LEU A 26 -7.43 0.54 11.02
N SER A 27 -8.55 0.59 10.30
CA SER A 27 -9.88 0.82 10.89
C SER A 27 -10.41 -0.40 11.65
N ARG A 28 -9.70 -1.54 11.59
CA ARG A 28 -10.11 -2.75 12.29
C ARG A 28 -9.77 -2.62 13.78
N HIS A 29 -10.80 -2.36 14.58
CA HIS A 29 -10.65 -2.31 16.02
C HIS A 29 -10.33 -3.71 16.58
N VAL A 30 -9.27 -3.81 17.37
CA VAL A 30 -8.79 -5.07 17.95
C VAL A 30 -8.64 -4.89 19.46
N THR A 31 -9.40 -5.68 20.22
CA THR A 31 -9.41 -5.61 21.69
C THR A 31 -8.57 -6.76 22.26
N CYS A 32 -7.29 -6.49 22.53
CA CYS A 32 -6.42 -7.41 23.29
C CYS A 32 -5.49 -6.61 24.21
N HIS A 33 -5.37 -7.06 25.46
CA HIS A 33 -4.62 -6.38 26.52
C HIS A 33 -3.08 -6.53 26.41
N ASP A 34 -2.57 -7.56 25.71
CA ASP A 34 -1.14 -7.91 25.65
C ASP A 34 -0.67 -8.36 24.24
N CYS A 35 -1.29 -7.83 23.18
CA CYS A 35 -0.97 -8.21 21.80
C CYS A 35 -0.16 -7.13 21.07
N PHE A 36 0.70 -7.56 20.14
CA PHE A 36 1.29 -6.70 19.11
C PHE A 36 0.51 -6.85 17.81
N PHE A 37 -0.24 -5.83 17.43
CA PHE A 37 -0.95 -5.82 16.15
C PHE A 37 -0.10 -5.22 15.05
N GLN A 38 -0.07 -5.92 13.92
CA GLN A 38 0.66 -5.50 12.74
C GLN A 38 -0.32 -4.90 11.73
N TYR A 39 -0.11 -3.64 11.39
CA TYR A 39 -0.88 -2.93 10.39
C TYR A 39 -0.05 -2.67 9.16
N GLY A 40 -0.64 -2.95 8.01
CA GLY A 40 -0.02 -2.69 6.72
C GLY A 40 -0.19 -3.83 5.73
N VAL A 41 -0.51 -3.46 4.49
CA VAL A 41 -0.60 -4.37 3.35
C VAL A 41 0.08 -3.75 2.13
N PRO A 42 0.92 -4.51 1.39
CA PRO A 42 1.34 -5.90 1.67
C PRO A 42 2.35 -6.06 2.81
N PHE A 43 3.08 -5.01 3.18
CA PHE A 43 4.05 -5.05 4.27
C PHE A 43 3.57 -4.23 5.47
N THR A 44 3.87 -4.72 6.67
CA THR A 44 3.57 -4.04 7.93
C THR A 44 4.35 -2.73 8.04
N PHE A 45 3.67 -1.59 8.09
CA PHE A 45 4.31 -0.29 8.30
C PHE A 45 4.11 0.26 9.71
N PHE A 46 3.14 -0.27 10.46
CA PHE A 46 2.83 0.17 11.81
C PHE A 46 2.58 -1.02 12.72
N ARG A 47 3.10 -0.94 13.94
CA ARG A 47 2.84 -1.92 15.00
C ARG A 47 2.21 -1.19 16.17
N GLU A 48 1.06 -1.65 16.62
CA GLU A 48 0.39 -1.13 17.80
C GLU A 48 0.55 -2.13 18.94
N GLY A 49 0.92 -1.64 20.12
CA GLY A 49 0.84 -2.41 21.36
C GLY A 49 -0.56 -2.31 21.94
N GLY A 50 -1.08 -3.41 22.49
CA GLY A 50 -2.41 -3.48 23.09
C GLY A 50 -2.62 -2.49 24.23
N GLU A 51 -3.89 -2.16 24.48
CA GLU A 51 -4.28 -1.27 25.58
C GLU A 51 -4.09 -2.01 26.91
N GLY A 52 -3.03 -1.72 27.68
CA GLY A 52 -2.96 -2.05 29.11
C GLY A 52 -1.86 -3.01 29.60
N GLY A 53 -0.85 -3.35 28.80
CA GLY A 53 0.22 -4.27 29.21
C GLY A 53 1.66 -3.85 28.82
N TYR A 54 2.66 -4.58 29.35
CA TYR A 54 4.12 -4.36 29.16
C TYR A 54 4.58 -4.32 27.68
N ALA A 55 3.71 -4.68 26.73
CA ALA A 55 3.95 -4.72 25.30
C ALA A 55 4.11 -3.34 24.62
N GLY A 56 3.97 -2.23 25.34
CA GLY A 56 4.65 -0.97 24.98
C GLY A 56 4.08 -0.16 23.81
N ILE A 57 4.69 1.02 23.64
CA ILE A 57 4.31 2.09 22.70
C ILE A 57 4.43 1.57 21.25
N GLY A 58 3.38 1.74 20.47
CA GLY A 58 3.39 1.40 19.04
C GLY A 58 4.52 2.10 18.26
N GLY A 59 4.97 1.48 17.17
CA GLY A 59 6.13 1.94 16.40
C GLY A 59 5.98 1.78 14.89
N ILE A 60 6.66 2.66 14.15
CA ILE A 60 6.70 2.61 12.69
C ILE A 60 7.74 1.58 12.23
N ALA A 61 7.30 0.64 11.40
CA ALA A 61 8.16 -0.33 10.73
C ALA A 61 8.60 0.24 9.36
N TRP A 62 9.69 1.01 9.37
CA TRP A 62 10.22 1.69 8.18
C TRP A 62 10.54 0.75 7.00
N SER A 63 10.94 -0.49 7.29
CA SER A 63 11.17 -1.51 6.26
C SER A 63 9.90 -1.85 5.48
N GLY A 64 8.75 -1.92 6.15
CA GLY A 64 7.47 -2.13 5.48
C GLY A 64 6.95 -0.89 4.78
N VAL A 65 7.22 0.32 5.28
CA VAL A 65 6.99 1.57 4.54
C VAL A 65 7.72 1.52 3.19
N ALA A 66 9.02 1.22 3.22
CA ALA A 66 9.84 1.13 2.02
C ALA A 66 9.32 0.04 1.06
N GLY A 67 8.96 -1.14 1.59
CA GLY A 67 8.37 -2.22 0.80
C GLY A 67 7.06 -1.82 0.11
N ASN A 68 6.16 -1.14 0.82
CA ASN A 68 4.89 -0.69 0.27
C ASN A 68 5.09 0.36 -0.84
N VAL A 69 6.03 1.30 -0.65
CA VAL A 69 6.40 2.28 -1.69
C VAL A 69 6.92 1.56 -2.94
N LEU A 70 7.82 0.59 -2.78
CA LEU A 70 8.33 -0.20 -3.90
C LEU A 70 7.23 -0.94 -4.64
N VAL A 71 6.27 -1.55 -3.93
CA VAL A 71 5.14 -2.25 -4.55
C VAL A 71 4.23 -1.30 -5.31
N VAL A 72 3.95 -0.12 -4.77
CA VAL A 72 3.13 0.91 -5.45
C VAL A 72 3.82 1.37 -6.73
N VAL A 73 5.12 1.67 -6.67
CA VAL A 73 5.88 2.13 -7.84
C VAL A 73 5.97 1.03 -8.90
N ALA A 74 6.31 -0.20 -8.49
CA ALA A 74 6.40 -1.35 -9.40
C ALA A 74 5.04 -1.67 -10.04
N GLY A 75 3.98 -1.76 -9.22
CA GLY A 75 2.62 -2.03 -9.67
C GLY A 75 2.09 -0.96 -10.62
N GLY A 76 2.26 0.32 -10.26
CA GLY A 76 1.88 1.44 -11.12
C GLY A 76 2.64 1.47 -12.45
N THR A 77 3.93 1.14 -12.43
CA THR A 77 4.76 1.03 -13.64
C THR A 77 4.28 -0.11 -14.55
N VAL A 78 4.01 -1.29 -13.98
CA VAL A 78 3.48 -2.44 -14.73
C VAL A 78 2.12 -2.13 -15.33
N LEU A 79 1.21 -1.52 -14.56
CA LEU A 79 -0.10 -1.09 -15.05
C LEU A 79 0.02 -0.08 -16.20
N GLY A 80 0.87 0.94 -16.04
CA GLY A 80 1.14 1.92 -17.10
C GLY A 80 1.74 1.28 -18.36
N TRP A 81 2.62 0.29 -18.20
CA TRP A 81 3.22 -0.45 -19.30
C TRP A 81 2.18 -1.32 -20.05
N ILE A 82 1.34 -2.06 -19.32
CA ILE A 82 0.24 -2.85 -19.89
C ILE A 82 -0.71 -1.92 -20.65
N TRP A 83 -1.13 -0.82 -20.03
CA TRP A 83 -2.03 0.14 -20.67
C TRP A 83 -1.43 0.72 -21.96
N ASN A 84 -0.13 1.02 -21.97
CA ASN A 84 0.56 1.51 -23.15
C ASN A 84 0.61 0.46 -24.26
N ARG A 85 0.81 -0.82 -23.93
CA ARG A 85 0.79 -1.93 -24.90
C ARG A 85 -0.60 -2.13 -25.50
N VAL A 86 -1.64 -2.15 -24.66
CA VAL A 86 -3.04 -2.29 -25.10
C VAL A 86 -3.45 -1.12 -25.98
N SER A 87 -3.16 0.11 -25.56
CA SER A 87 -3.51 1.31 -26.33
C SER A 87 -2.85 1.32 -27.72
N LYS A 88 -1.61 0.83 -27.85
CA LYS A 88 -0.94 0.73 -29.15
C LYS A 88 -1.57 -0.31 -30.08
N ARG A 89 -2.13 -1.39 -29.52
CA ARG A 89 -2.83 -2.42 -30.32
C ARG A 89 -4.19 -1.97 -30.82
N ILE A 90 -4.88 -1.09 -30.10
CA ILE A 90 -6.22 -0.60 -30.49
C ILE A 90 -6.12 0.50 -31.56
N SER A 91 -5.01 1.23 -31.63
CA SER A 91 -4.80 2.28 -32.64
C SER A 91 -4.11 1.80 -33.92
N SER A 92 -3.90 0.49 -34.08
CA SER A 92 -3.36 -0.14 -35.31
C SER A 92 -4.45 -0.96 -35.99
#